data_AF-A0A9E5RN80-F1
#
_entry.id   AF-A0A9E5RN80-F1
#
_cell.length_a   1.000
_cell.length_b   1.000
_cell.length_c   1.000
_cell.angle_alpha   90.00
_cell.angle_beta   90.00
_cell.angle_gamma   90.00
#
_symmetry.space_group_name_H-M   'P 1'
#
loop_
_entity.id
_entity.type
_entity.pdbx_description
1 polymer ?
#
loop_
_entity_poly.entity_id
_entity_poly.type
_entity_poly.pdbx_seq_one_letter_code
_entity_poly.pdbx_strand_id
1 'polypeptide(L)' 'MKSRTMTVTFHHTESGWKEEKTVTCLFTDANTAYVITKVFVVELNTSLVFDKETNEFLVPD' A
#
# COMPACT_ATOMS: atom_id res chain seq x y z
N MET A 1 -11.10 12.21 2.45
CA MET A 1 -9.80 11.52 2.26
C MET A 1 -9.04 11.57 3.57
N LYS A 2 -8.58 10.43 4.10
CA LYS A 2 -7.86 10.33 5.37
C LYS A 2 -6.43 9.90 5.10
N SER A 3 -5.44 10.66 5.57
CA SER A 3 -4.04 10.25 5.52
C SER A 3 -3.69 9.35 6.71
N ARG A 4 -2.85 8.34 6.47
CA ARG A 4 -2.26 7.50 7.51
C ARG A 4 -0.81 7.20 7.14
N THR A 5 0.11 7.44 8.06
CA THR A 5 1.49 7.00 7.95
C THR A 5 1.63 5.65 8.61
N MET A 6 2.19 4.67 7.89
CA MET A 6 2.30 3.29 8.33
C MET A 6 3.56 2.63 7.74
N THR A 7 4.13 1.70 8.51
CA THR A 7 5.17 0.81 8.01
C THR A 7 4.50 -0.35 7.26
N VAL A 8 4.89 -0.54 6.01
CA VAL A 8 4.31 -1.51 5.09
C VAL A 8 5.43 -2.29 4.41
N THR A 9 5.10 -3.50 3.97
CA THR A 9 6.03 -4.32 3.18
C THR A 9 5.67 -4.22 1.71
N PHE A 10 6.61 -3.82 0.86
CA PHE A 10 6.48 -3.90 -0.59
C PHE A 10 6.97 -5.28 -1.03
N HIS A 11 6.08 -6.05 -1.65
CA HIS A 11 6.38 -7.32 -2.29
C HIS A 11 6.52 -7.10 -3.79
N HIS A 12 7.74 -7.26 -4.28
CA HIS A 12 8.08 -7.17 -5.70
C HIS A 12 7.76 -8.50 -6.37
N THR A 13 6.81 -8.49 -7.30
CA THR A 13 6.17 -9.74 -7.76
C THR A 13 7.01 -10.58 -8.72
N GLU A 14 7.94 -9.99 -9.48
CA GLU A 14 8.76 -10.74 -10.44
C GLU A 14 10.04 -11.25 -9.79
N SER A 15 10.72 -10.41 -9.01
CA SER A 15 11.92 -10.79 -8.25
C SER A 15 11.64 -11.56 -6.94
N GLY A 16 10.44 -11.44 -6.38
CA GLY A 16 10.09 -11.99 -5.05
C GLY A 16 10.74 -11.24 -3.89
N TRP A 17 11.42 -10.12 -4.15
CA TRP A 17 12.08 -9.32 -3.14
C TRP A 17 11.07 -8.56 -2.27
N LYS A 18 11.43 -8.35 -1.00
CA LYS A 18 10.59 -7.67 -0.02
C LYS A 18 11.36 -6.55 0.66
N GLU A 19 10.72 -5.40 0.80
CA GLU A 19 11.25 -4.27 1.57
C GLU A 19 10.21 -3.67 2.49
N GLU A 20 10.63 -3.31 3.70
CA GLU A 20 9.79 -2.56 4.63
C GLU A 20 10.08 -1.08 4.51
N LYS A 21 9.03 -0.27 4.40
CA LYS A 21 9.14 1.18 4.31
C LYS A 21 7.99 1.86 5.04
N THR A 22 8.29 2.96 5.71
CA THR A 22 7.26 3.84 6.26
C THR A 22 6.78 4.78 5.17
N VAL A 23 5.50 4.72 4.85
CA VAL A 23 4.87 5.52 3.79
C VAL A 23 3.58 6.17 4.30
N THR A 24 3.19 7.24 3.61
CA THR A 24 1.95 7.96 3.84
C THR A 24 0.93 7.54 2.79
N CYS A 25 -0.13 6.88 3.25
CA CYS A 25 -1.22 6.42 2.40
C CYS A 25 -2.44 7.32 2.55
N LEU A 26 -3.09 7.65 1.44
CA LEU A 26 -4.35 8.38 1.40
C LEU A 26 -5.50 7.41 1.13
N PHE A 27 -6.37 7.27 2.13
CA PHE A 27 -7.56 6.43 2.08
C PHE A 27 -8.80 7.26 1.73
N THR A 28 -9.59 6.74 0.81
CA THR A 28 -10.98 7.15 0.54
C THR A 28 -11.94 6.32 1.38
N ASP A 29 -13.21 6.73 1.48
CA ASP A 29 -14.22 5.96 2.21
C ASP A 29 -14.43 4.57 1.57
N ALA A 30 -14.35 4.46 0.24
CA ALA A 30 -14.37 3.19 -0.46
C ALA A 30 -13.21 2.28 -0.03
N ASN A 31 -12.01 2.85 0.15
CA ASN A 31 -10.87 2.08 0.62
C ASN A 31 -11.07 1.53 2.03
N THR A 32 -11.95 2.12 2.85
CA THR A 32 -12.21 1.60 4.19
C THR A 32 -13.11 0.36 4.19
N ALA A 33 -13.94 0.17 3.17
CA ALA A 33 -14.93 -0.90 3.10
C ALA A 33 -14.37 -2.29 2.75
N TYR A 34 -13.19 -2.37 2.12
CA TYR A 34 -12.60 -3.62 1.61
C TYR A 34 -11.27 -3.95 2.28
N VAL A 35 -10.97 -5.23 2.48
CA VAL A 35 -9.67 -5.69 3.03
C VAL A 35 -8.54 -5.39 2.05
N ILE A 36 -8.70 -5.89 0.82
CA ILE A 36 -7.80 -5.58 -0.30
C ILE A 36 -8.35 -4.37 -1.03
N THR A 37 -7.52 -3.34 -1.19
CA THR A 37 -7.96 -2.08 -1.76
C THR A 37 -6.82 -1.36 -2.49
N LYS A 38 -7.15 -0.47 -3.43
CA LYS A 38 -6.16 0.39 -4.08
C LYS A 38 -6.06 1.74 -3.37
N VAL A 39 -4.90 2.06 -2.79
CA VAL A 39 -4.66 3.30 -2.02
C VAL A 39 -3.56 4.12 -2.64
N PHE A 40 -3.65 5.45 -2.52
CA PHE A 40 -2.62 6.34 -3.03
C PHE A 40 -1.46 6.44 -2.03
N VAL A 41 -0.23 6.21 -2.49
CA VAL A 41 1.01 6.27 -1.70
C VAL A 41 1.76 7.54 -2.09
N VAL A 42 1.94 8.44 -1.12
CA VAL A 42 2.47 9.79 -1.37
C VAL A 42 3.92 9.76 -1.85
N GLU A 43 4.77 8.95 -1.20
CA GLU A 43 6.21 8.86 -1.47
C GLU A 43 6.51 8.26 -2.85
N LEU A 44 5.56 7.52 -3.43
CA LEU A 44 5.67 6.92 -4.76
C LEU A 44 4.83 7.67 -5.81
N ASN A 45 4.07 8.69 -5.38
CA ASN A 45 3.14 9.46 -6.22
C ASN A 45 2.25 8.57 -7.10
N THR A 46 1.79 7.43 -6.57
CA THR A 46 1.04 6.43 -7.34
C THR A 46 0.05 5.68 -6.45
N SER A 47 -0.90 4.98 -7.08
CA SER A 47 -1.90 4.17 -6.36
C SER A 47 -1.60 2.68 -6.50
N LEU A 48 -1.44 2.00 -5.37
CA LEU A 48 -1.02 0.62 -5.28
C LEU A 48 -2.08 -0.25 -4.60
N VAL A 49 -2.08 -1.54 -4.93
CA VAL A 49 -2.93 -2.53 -4.26
C VAL A 49 -2.32 -2.82 -2.90
N PHE A 50 -3.14 -2.66 -1.87
CA PHE A 50 -2.80 -2.78 -0.47
C PHE A 50 -3.68 -3.81 0.21
N ASP A 51 -3.06 -4.72 0.94
CA ASP A 51 -3.72 -5.64 1.85
C ASP A 51 -3.61 -5.11 3.29
N LYS A 52 -4.77 -4.84 3.91
CA LYS A 52 -4.83 -4.30 5.28
C LYS A 52 -4.54 -5.33 6.37
N GLU A 53 -4.72 -6.62 6.09
CA GLU A 53 -4.48 -7.66 7.09
C GLU A 53 -2.99 -7.89 7.28
N THR A 54 -2.24 -7.89 6.17
CA THR A 54 -0.79 -8.09 6.19
C THR A 54 0.02 -6.79 6.17
N ASN A 55 -0.62 -5.64 5.88
CA ASN A 55 0.04 -4.35 5.62
C ASN A 55 1.04 -4.43 4.46
N GLU A 56 0.67 -5.13 3.40
CA GLU A 56 1.54 -5.37 2.25
C GLU A 56 1.04 -4.67 0.99
N PHE A 57 1.99 -4.18 0.19
CA PHE A 57 1.77 -3.71 -1.17
C PHE A 57 2.29 -4.73 -2.17
N LEU A 58 1.50 -5.02 -3.20
CA LEU A 58 1.98 -5.77 -4.36
C LEU A 58 2.45 -4.78 -5.42
N VAL A 59 3.73 -4.84 -5.78
CA VAL A 59 4.34 -3.98 -6.80
C VAL A 59 5.01 -4.83 -7.88
N PRO A 60 4.84 -4.49 -9.16
CA PRO A 60 5.72 -5.01 -10.20
C PRO A 60 7.11 -4.36 -10.07
N ASP A 61 8.19 -5.13 -10.26
CA ASP A 61 9.55 -4.62 -10.41
C ASP A 61 9.89 -4.19 -11.85
#